data_AF-A0A095SV30-F1
#
_entry.id   AF-A0A095SV30-F1
#
_cell.length_a   1.000
_cell.length_b   1.000
_cell.length_c   1.000
_cell.angle_alpha   90.00
_cell.angle_beta   90.00
_cell.angle_gamma   90.00
#
_symmetry.space_group_name_H-M   'P 1'
#
loop_
_entity.id
_entity.type
_entity.pdbx_description
1 polymer ?
#
loop_
_entity_poly.entity_id
_entity_poly.type
_entity_poly.pdbx_seq_one_letter_code
_entity_poly.pdbx_strand_id
1 'polypeptide(L)'
;MASTCSSDDDNNNSSSDPTPVVNTVTSGTWRVTYYFDTDSDETSDFAGYNFTFGSSNVLTATNGTNTYTGSWSVTNDDSSDDDSPSSDLDFNILFSSPANFQDLSDDWDIVSRTSTKIELIDVSGGNGGTDYLTFEKN
;
A
#
# COMPACT_ATOMS: atom_id res chain seq x y z
N MET A 1 -33.21 -24.48 -20.95
CA MET A 1 -32.60 -23.15 -20.76
C MET A 1 -31.16 -23.40 -20.30
N ALA A 2 -30.24 -23.52 -21.25
CA ALA A 2 -28.81 -23.64 -20.94
C ALA A 2 -28.24 -22.23 -21.13
N SER A 3 -27.84 -21.61 -20.03
CA SER A 3 -27.23 -20.28 -20.04
C SER A 3 -25.87 -20.38 -20.72
N THR A 4 -25.77 -19.70 -21.86
CA THR A 4 -24.53 -19.34 -22.51
C THR A 4 -23.99 -18.10 -21.80
N CYS A 5 -22.77 -18.13 -21.28
CA CYS A 5 -21.95 -16.94 -21.21
C CYS A 5 -20.55 -17.31 -21.69
N SER A 6 -20.14 -16.57 -22.72
CA SER A 6 -18.92 -16.74 -23.47
C SER A 6 -17.73 -16.30 -22.64
N SER A 7 -16.71 -17.15 -22.61
CA SER A 7 -15.33 -16.69 -22.46
C SER A 7 -14.98 -15.87 -23.70
N ASP A 8 -14.53 -14.64 -23.51
CA ASP A 8 -13.61 -13.87 -24.38
C ASP A 8 -13.87 -12.38 -24.13
N ASP A 9 -13.36 -11.87 -23.00
CA ASP A 9 -13.05 -10.45 -22.86
C ASP A 9 -11.53 -10.35 -22.59
N ASP A 10 -10.76 -10.54 -23.66
CA ASP A 10 -9.42 -9.95 -23.77
C ASP A 10 -9.61 -8.44 -23.95
N ASN A 11 -9.95 -7.74 -22.87
CA ASN A 11 -9.94 -6.29 -22.86
C ASN A 11 -8.64 -5.82 -22.19
N ASN A 12 -7.74 -5.31 -23.03
CA ASN A 12 -6.57 -4.54 -22.62
C ASN A 12 -7.03 -3.26 -21.91
N ASN A 13 -7.45 -3.40 -20.65
CA ASN A 13 -7.87 -2.29 -19.80
C ASN A 13 -6.68 -1.92 -18.92
N SER A 14 -6.24 -0.67 -18.99
CA SER A 14 -5.42 -0.02 -17.98
C SER A 14 -6.05 -0.33 -16.61
N SER A 15 -5.47 -1.28 -15.88
CA SER A 15 -6.27 -2.03 -14.92
C SER A 15 -6.28 -1.34 -13.57
N SER A 16 -7.28 -0.49 -13.33
CA SER A 16 -7.74 0.01 -12.02
C SER A 16 -8.34 -1.15 -11.17
N ASP A 17 -7.82 -2.37 -11.34
CA ASP A 17 -8.16 -3.57 -10.56
C ASP A 17 -7.18 -3.69 -9.39
N PRO A 18 -7.64 -3.62 -8.13
CA PRO A 18 -6.76 -3.77 -6.97
C PRO A 18 -6.27 -5.21 -6.77
N THR A 19 -6.86 -6.21 -7.44
CA THR A 19 -6.60 -7.64 -7.22
C THR A 19 -5.11 -8.03 -7.34
N PRO A 20 -4.34 -7.57 -8.35
CA PRO A 20 -2.92 -7.87 -8.46
C PRO A 20 -2.08 -7.31 -7.31
N VAL A 21 -2.41 -6.11 -6.82
CA VAL A 21 -1.74 -5.47 -5.68
C VAL A 21 -2.05 -6.25 -4.41
N VAL A 22 -3.33 -6.50 -4.15
CA VAL A 22 -3.83 -7.30 -3.01
C VAL A 22 -3.16 -8.68 -2.98
N ASN A 23 -3.13 -9.40 -4.10
CA ASN A 23 -2.48 -10.72 -4.19
C ASN A 23 -0.97 -10.67 -3.93
N THR A 24 -0.32 -9.56 -4.29
CA THR A 24 1.11 -9.38 -4.05
C THR A 24 1.38 -9.19 -2.57
N VAL A 25 0.71 -8.22 -1.94
CA VAL A 25 1.01 -7.85 -0.55
C VAL A 25 0.53 -8.90 0.46
N THR A 26 -0.53 -9.65 0.15
CA THR A 26 -1.01 -10.76 0.99
C THR A 26 -0.15 -12.03 0.87
N SER A 27 0.75 -12.11 -0.11
CA SER A 27 1.68 -13.22 -0.26
C SER A 27 2.90 -13.01 0.64
N GLY A 28 2.82 -13.43 1.90
CA GLY A 28 3.96 -13.46 2.83
C GLY A 28 4.09 -12.23 3.72
N THR A 29 5.31 -12.01 4.24
CA THR A 29 5.62 -10.89 5.13
C THR A 29 6.57 -9.90 4.46
N TRP A 30 6.45 -8.65 4.86
CA TRP A 30 7.15 -7.52 4.30
C TRP A 30 7.94 -6.79 5.39
N ARG A 31 8.96 -6.04 5.02
CA ARG A 31 9.68 -5.11 5.89
C ARG A 31 9.73 -3.75 5.20
N VAL A 32 9.70 -2.68 6.00
CA VAL A 32 10.01 -1.34 5.50
C VAL A 32 11.52 -1.28 5.25
N THR A 33 11.89 -0.84 4.05
CA THR A 33 13.29 -0.64 3.66
C THR A 33 13.64 0.82 3.42
N TYR A 34 12.63 1.65 3.24
CA TYR A 34 12.75 3.09 3.16
C TYR A 34 11.43 3.71 3.64
N TYR A 35 11.53 4.70 4.52
CA TYR A 35 10.43 5.58 4.88
C TYR A 35 10.97 6.99 5.10
N PHE A 36 10.41 7.94 4.38
CA PHE A 36 10.74 9.35 4.45
C PHE A 36 9.44 10.12 4.65
N ASP A 37 9.30 10.77 5.80
CA ASP A 37 8.20 11.65 6.14
C ASP A 37 8.68 13.09 5.92
N THR A 38 8.27 13.68 4.79
CA THR A 38 8.41 15.08 4.36
C THR A 38 9.79 15.73 4.46
N ASP A 39 10.39 15.78 5.66
CA ASP A 39 11.69 16.37 5.97
C ASP A 39 12.69 15.41 6.65
N SER A 40 12.26 14.20 7.02
CA SER A 40 13.06 13.26 7.82
C SER A 40 13.04 11.83 7.28
N ASP A 41 14.21 11.17 7.27
CA ASP A 41 14.30 9.73 7.06
C ASP A 41 14.07 9.02 8.40
N GLU A 42 12.91 8.39 8.52
CA GLU A 42 12.47 7.69 9.72
C GLU A 42 12.48 6.16 9.54
N THR A 43 13.21 5.67 8.52
CA THR A 43 13.33 4.22 8.23
C THR A 43 13.74 3.40 9.45
N SER A 44 14.53 3.97 10.36
CA SER A 44 14.99 3.30 11.58
C SER A 44 13.88 2.90 12.53
N ASP A 45 12.74 3.59 12.51
CA ASP A 45 11.63 3.37 13.44
C ASP A 45 10.90 2.05 13.16
N PHE A 46 11.02 1.56 11.93
CA PHE A 46 10.44 0.31 11.46
C PHE A 46 11.46 -0.83 11.39
N ALA A 47 12.71 -0.59 11.82
CA ALA A 47 13.75 -1.60 11.79
C ALA A 47 13.38 -2.83 12.63
N GLY A 48 13.38 -4.00 11.99
CA GLY A 48 13.05 -5.28 12.63
C GLY A 48 11.56 -5.60 12.69
N TYR A 49 10.67 -4.72 12.23
CA TYR A 49 9.24 -5.03 12.09
C TYR A 49 8.96 -5.83 10.83
N ASN A 50 8.15 -6.88 10.98
CA ASN A 50 7.57 -7.67 9.91
C ASN A 50 6.10 -7.29 9.76
N PHE A 51 5.76 -6.77 8.59
CA PHE A 51 4.41 -6.40 8.19
C PHE A 51 3.72 -7.58 7.51
N THR A 52 2.47 -7.82 7.88
CA THR A 52 1.62 -8.86 7.30
C THR A 52 0.29 -8.23 6.91
N PHE A 53 0.04 -8.18 5.60
CA PHE A 53 -1.22 -7.72 5.02
C PHE A 53 -2.19 -8.90 5.02
N GLY A 54 -3.07 -8.95 6.02
CA GLY A 54 -4.00 -10.04 6.24
C GLY A 54 -5.33 -9.85 5.51
N SER A 55 -6.11 -10.94 5.43
CA SER A 55 -7.51 -10.89 4.99
C SER A 55 -8.36 -9.99 5.89
N SER A 56 -9.48 -9.49 5.38
CA SER A 56 -10.38 -8.58 6.11
C SER A 56 -9.74 -7.24 6.49
N ASN A 57 -8.83 -6.74 5.64
CA ASN A 57 -8.24 -5.40 5.77
C ASN A 57 -7.42 -5.20 7.05
N VAL A 58 -6.88 -6.27 7.65
CA VAL A 58 -6.06 -6.19 8.87
C VAL A 58 -4.58 -6.14 8.50
N LEU A 59 -3.87 -5.11 8.98
CA LEU A 59 -2.42 -4.98 8.84
C LEU A 59 -1.78 -5.23 10.19
N THR A 60 -0.81 -6.15 10.26
CA THR A 60 -0.08 -6.44 11.50
C THR A 60 1.40 -6.17 11.30
N ALA A 61 2.01 -5.39 12.20
CA ALA A 61 3.45 -5.18 12.26
C ALA A 61 4.00 -5.76 13.56
N THR A 62 4.98 -6.65 13.49
CA THR A 62 5.60 -7.25 14.69
C THR A 62 7.11 -7.37 14.59
N ASN A 63 7.81 -7.02 15.66
CA ASN A 63 9.26 -7.23 15.80
C ASN A 63 9.60 -8.40 16.76
N GLY A 64 8.60 -9.24 17.07
CA GLY A 64 8.71 -10.36 18.02
C GLY A 64 8.54 -9.98 19.49
N THR A 65 8.68 -8.70 19.84
CA THR A 65 8.42 -8.18 21.19
C THR A 65 7.13 -7.35 21.23
N ASN A 66 7.01 -6.41 20.31
CA ASN A 66 5.85 -5.55 20.13
C ASN A 66 5.07 -5.98 18.89
N THR A 67 3.75 -5.86 18.98
CA THR A 67 2.84 -6.10 17.85
C THR A 67 1.84 -4.95 17.80
N TYR A 68 1.73 -4.34 16.62
CA TYR A 68 0.77 -3.29 16.33
C TYR A 68 -0.15 -3.74 15.22
N THR A 69 -1.43 -3.39 15.37
CA THR A 69 -2.47 -3.77 14.43
C THR A 69 -3.11 -2.49 13.90
N GLY A 70 -3.15 -2.40 12.59
CA GLY A 70 -3.83 -1.37 11.83
C GLY A 70 -4.77 -1.98 10.82
N SER A 71 -5.18 -1.16 9.86
CA SER A 71 -5.93 -1.58 8.69
C SER A 71 -5.22 -1.19 7.40
N TRP A 72 -5.56 -1.89 6.34
CA TRP A 72 -5.08 -1.57 4.99
C TRP A 72 -6.16 -1.85 3.94
N SER A 73 -6.13 -1.11 2.84
CA SER A 73 -6.97 -1.38 1.67
C SER A 73 -6.30 -0.87 0.40
N VAL A 74 -6.73 -1.40 -0.74
CA VAL A 74 -6.39 -0.83 -2.05
C VAL A 74 -7.72 -0.39 -2.67
N THR A 75 -7.86 0.91 -2.89
CA THR A 75 -9.04 1.52 -3.50
C THR A 75 -8.73 1.91 -4.94
N ASN A 76 -9.78 2.13 -5.72
CA ASN A 76 -9.68 2.70 -7.04
C ASN A 76 -10.47 4.01 -7.03
N ASP A 77 -9.79 5.13 -6.84
CA ASP A 77 -10.46 6.42 -6.87
C ASP A 77 -10.44 6.97 -8.30
N ASP A 78 -11.48 6.62 -9.08
CA ASP A 78 -11.82 7.18 -10.41
C ASP A 78 -12.19 8.69 -10.35
N SER A 79 -11.64 9.44 -9.39
CA SER A 79 -11.93 10.87 -9.27
C SER A 79 -11.20 11.61 -10.39
N SER A 80 -11.93 12.38 -11.18
CA SER A 80 -11.39 13.11 -12.36
C SER A 80 -10.38 14.23 -12.02
N ASP A 81 -9.95 14.33 -10.77
CA ASP A 81 -8.92 15.23 -10.24
C ASP A 81 -7.66 14.43 -9.84
N ASP A 82 -7.47 13.22 -10.39
CA ASP A 82 -6.39 12.31 -10.01
C ASP A 82 -5.00 12.93 -10.22
N ASP A 83 -4.36 13.25 -9.10
CA ASP A 83 -2.97 13.72 -8.99
C ASP A 83 -1.97 12.54 -9.08
N SER A 84 -2.46 11.29 -9.24
CA SER A 84 -1.64 10.09 -9.27
C SER A 84 -0.92 9.91 -10.63
N PRO A 85 0.43 9.87 -10.66
CA PRO A 85 1.19 9.89 -11.92
C PRO A 85 1.23 8.55 -12.68
N SER A 86 0.73 7.44 -12.11
CA SER A 86 0.96 6.10 -12.67
C SER A 86 -0.14 5.04 -12.51
N SER A 87 -1.05 5.16 -11.55
CA SER A 87 -2.20 4.25 -11.42
C SER A 87 -3.31 4.88 -10.59
N ASP A 88 -4.57 4.76 -11.03
CA ASP A 88 -5.78 5.20 -10.28
C ASP A 88 -6.03 4.36 -8.99
N LEU A 89 -4.98 3.78 -8.37
CA LEU A 89 -5.07 2.89 -7.22
C LEU A 89 -4.35 3.49 -6.01
N ASP A 90 -5.09 3.67 -4.91
CA ASP A 90 -4.56 4.17 -3.64
C ASP A 90 -4.34 3.01 -2.67
N PHE A 91 -3.14 2.95 -2.10
CA PHE A 91 -2.73 2.01 -1.08
C PHE A 91 -2.90 2.63 0.30
N ASN A 92 -4.07 2.41 0.89
CA ASN A 92 -4.44 2.97 2.17
C ASN A 92 -3.80 2.18 3.32
N ILE A 93 -3.14 2.88 4.23
CA ILE A 93 -2.60 2.34 5.49
C ILE A 93 -3.19 3.15 6.65
N LEU A 94 -3.59 2.47 7.73
CA LEU A 94 -4.05 3.15 8.93
C LEU A 94 -3.60 2.43 10.19
N PHE A 95 -2.86 3.12 11.05
CA PHE A 95 -2.60 2.76 12.43
C PHE A 95 -3.03 3.89 13.36
N SER A 96 -3.58 3.53 14.51
CA SER A 96 -4.01 4.51 15.53
C SER A 96 -2.96 4.79 16.59
N SER A 97 -1.92 3.96 16.70
CA SER A 97 -0.81 4.09 17.64
C SER A 97 0.25 3.00 17.37
N PRO A 98 1.49 3.16 17.86
CA PRO A 98 2.10 4.38 18.43
C PRO A 98 2.36 5.46 17.36
N ALA A 99 2.83 6.65 17.77
CA ALA A 99 2.96 7.84 16.90
C ALA A 99 3.66 7.54 15.56
N ASN A 100 4.83 6.92 15.61
CA ASN A 100 5.55 6.49 14.41
C ASN A 100 4.74 5.59 13.45
N PHE A 101 3.82 4.76 13.95
CA PHE A 101 2.91 4.01 13.08
C PHE A 101 1.75 4.86 12.57
N GLN A 102 1.31 5.86 13.34
CA GLN A 102 0.32 6.84 12.86
C GLN A 102 0.89 7.64 11.69
N ASP A 103 2.16 8.00 11.72
CA ASP A 103 2.83 8.76 10.65
C ASP A 103 2.88 7.93 9.34
N LEU A 104 2.91 6.60 9.42
CA LEU A 104 2.78 5.69 8.26
C LEU A 104 1.35 5.66 7.65
N SER A 105 0.37 6.27 8.30
CA SER A 105 -1.05 6.17 7.91
C SER A 105 -1.38 7.20 6.86
N ASP A 106 -1.60 6.74 5.63
CA ASP A 106 -1.92 7.61 4.50
C ASP A 106 -2.67 6.86 3.38
N ASP A 107 -3.18 7.60 2.39
CA ASP A 107 -3.72 7.12 1.13
C ASP A 107 -2.66 7.12 0.01
N TRP A 108 -1.63 6.29 0.19
CA TRP A 108 -0.44 6.26 -0.66
C TRP A 108 -0.69 5.95 -2.13
N ASP A 109 -0.07 6.70 -3.04
CA ASP A 109 0.00 6.39 -4.46
C ASP A 109 1.01 5.26 -4.75
N ILE A 110 0.64 4.31 -5.62
CA ILE A 110 1.52 3.22 -6.03
C ILE A 110 2.44 3.67 -7.18
N VAL A 111 3.71 3.93 -6.85
CA VAL A 111 4.75 4.28 -7.85
C VAL A 111 5.19 3.04 -8.64
N SER A 112 5.46 1.94 -7.92
CA SER A 112 6.01 0.73 -8.54
C SER A 112 5.67 -0.50 -7.72
N ARG A 113 5.42 -1.62 -8.42
CA ARG A 113 5.15 -2.92 -7.79
C ARG A 113 5.81 -4.05 -8.56
N THR A 114 6.49 -4.90 -7.83
CA THR A 114 7.00 -6.21 -8.27
C THR A 114 6.51 -7.29 -7.33
N SER A 115 6.89 -8.55 -7.56
CA SER A 115 6.56 -9.65 -6.63
C SER A 115 7.25 -9.57 -5.27
N THR A 116 8.29 -8.74 -5.13
CA THR A 116 9.13 -8.65 -3.92
C THR A 116 9.34 -7.22 -3.41
N LYS A 117 8.83 -6.20 -4.10
CA LYS A 117 9.00 -4.79 -3.75
C LYS A 117 7.75 -4.01 -4.12
N ILE A 118 7.31 -3.10 -3.25
CA ILE A 118 6.30 -2.08 -3.54
C ILE A 118 6.85 -0.72 -3.08
N GLU A 119 6.76 0.26 -3.97
CA GLU A 119 7.19 1.65 -3.77
C GLU A 119 5.96 2.54 -3.84
N LEU A 120 5.82 3.38 -2.82
CA LEU A 120 4.68 4.22 -2.53
C LEU A 120 5.13 5.67 -2.34
N ILE A 121 4.27 6.62 -2.72
CA ILE A 121 4.49 8.05 -2.55
C ILE A 121 3.20 8.71 -2.03
N ASP A 122 3.31 9.71 -1.16
CA ASP A 122 2.21 10.68 -0.93
C ASP A 122 2.70 12.07 -1.33
N VAL A 123 1.86 12.82 -2.05
CA VAL A 123 2.11 14.21 -2.42
C VAL A 123 0.99 15.08 -1.87
N SER A 124 1.10 15.39 -0.59
CA SER A 124 0.22 16.34 0.08
C SER A 124 0.13 17.69 -0.64
N GLY A 125 -1.07 18.04 -1.12
CA GLY A 125 -1.34 19.30 -1.82
C GLY A 125 -1.11 20.56 -0.96
N GLY A 126 -1.06 21.73 -1.61
CA GLY A 126 -1.15 23.02 -0.92
C GLY A 126 0.05 23.37 -0.03
N ASN A 127 1.26 23.04 -0.48
CA ASN A 127 2.55 23.30 0.21
C ASN A 127 2.93 22.24 1.27
N GLY A 128 2.26 21.07 1.23
CA GLY A 128 2.67 19.85 1.94
C GLY A 128 3.96 19.25 1.39
N GLY A 129 4.55 18.35 2.17
CA GLY A 129 5.76 17.64 1.77
C GLY A 129 5.48 16.51 0.80
N THR A 130 6.48 15.67 0.59
CA THR A 130 6.35 14.45 -0.20
C THR A 130 6.93 13.32 0.60
N ASP A 131 6.11 12.31 0.81
CA ASP A 131 6.46 11.18 1.63
C ASP A 131 6.76 9.98 0.73
N TYR A 132 7.66 9.13 1.18
CA TYR A 132 8.04 7.93 0.43
C TYR A 132 8.04 6.73 1.33
N LEU A 133 7.48 5.62 0.84
CA LEU A 133 7.44 4.37 1.57
C LEU A 133 7.80 3.21 0.65
N THR A 134 8.74 2.37 1.08
CA THR A 134 9.14 1.16 0.34
C THR A 134 9.07 -0.07 1.23
N PHE A 135 8.25 -1.03 0.82
CA PHE A 135 8.26 -2.36 1.40
C PHE A 135 9.01 -3.34 0.50
N GLU A 136 9.79 -4.21 1.12
CA GLU A 136 10.37 -5.39 0.48
C GLU A 136 9.93 -6.66 1.18
N LYS A 137 9.72 -7.72 0.41
CA LYS A 137 9.35 -9.04 0.91
C LYS A 137 10.53 -9.67 1.66
N ASN A 138 10.24 -10.38 2.76
CA ASN A 138 11.24 -11.13 3.52
C ASN A 138 11.66 -12.44 2.85
#